data_AF-A0A9E2G077-F1
#
_entry.id   AF-A0A9E2G077-F1
#
_cell.length_a   1.000
_cell.length_b   1.000
_cell.length_c   1.000
_cell.angle_alpha   90.00
_cell.angle_beta   90.00
_cell.angle_gamma   90.00
#
_symmetry.space_group_name_H-M   'P 1'
#
loop_
_entity.id
_entity.type
_entity.pdbx_description
1 polymer ?
#
loop_
_entity_poly.entity_id
_entity_poly.type
_entity_poly.pdbx_seq_one_letter_code
_entity_poly.pdbx_strand_id
1 'polypeptide(L)'
;MELFTKIAVPILLLILGGLGWLYRHEKERRLQIEKQLSDRKYNVYIDLLTVFFNILKQVKKGQKTNAQKLIDKMMDIKKELIIFGSDNVLYAFFKWEKQSQTKGNLKSLAELIVEVRKDMGNPKTKITTKDFLKSLVQSDEDYQSLQEDGYELD
;
A
#
# COMPACT_ATOMS: atom_id res chain seq x y z
N MET A 1 43.34 31.11 33.35
CA MET A 1 42.87 29.88 32.66
C MET A 1 41.65 29.27 33.33
N GLU A 2 41.60 29.10 34.66
CA GLU A 2 40.48 28.43 35.34
C GLU A 2 39.11 29.12 35.25
N LEU A 3 39.07 30.47 35.22
CA LEU A 3 37.79 31.19 35.12
C LEU A 3 37.13 30.99 33.75
N PHE A 4 37.94 30.90 32.69
CA PHE A 4 37.48 30.68 31.32
C PHE A 4 36.89 29.28 31.16
N THR A 5 37.53 28.24 31.70
CA THR A 5 37.01 26.87 31.64
C THR A 5 35.72 26.70 32.46
N LYS A 6 35.59 27.37 33.62
CA LYS A 6 34.37 27.34 34.44
C LYS A 6 33.13 27.91 33.75
N ILE A 7 33.30 28.84 32.80
CA ILE A 7 32.19 29.47 32.04
C ILE A 7 32.01 28.80 30.68
N ALA A 8 33.10 28.42 30.00
CA ALA A 8 33.03 27.81 28.67
C ALA A 8 32.36 26.43 28.68
N VAL A 9 32.62 25.60 29.70
CA VAL A 9 32.04 24.26 29.81
C VAL A 9 30.51 24.28 29.95
N PRO A 10 29.88 25.04 30.87
CA PRO A 10 28.42 25.07 30.97
C PRO A 10 27.75 25.68 29.73
N ILE A 11 28.37 26.68 29.09
CA ILE A 11 27.86 27.23 27.82
C ILE A 11 27.88 26.15 26.73
N LEU A 12 28.97 25.39 26.62
CA LEU A 12 29.09 24.29 25.66
C LEU A 12 28.04 23.21 25.93
N LEU A 13 27.79 22.86 27.20
CA LEU A 13 26.75 21.90 27.58
C LEU A 13 25.34 22.40 27.22
N LEU A 14 25.06 23.68 27.43
CA LEU A 14 23.78 24.29 27.03
C LEU A 14 23.59 24.24 25.51
N ILE A 15 24.64 24.54 24.74
CA ILE A 15 24.60 24.46 23.28
C ILE A 15 24.36 23.01 22.82
N LEU A 16 25.11 22.05 23.36
CA LEU A 16 24.95 20.64 23.01
C LEU A 16 23.56 20.10 23.40
N GLY A 17 23.05 20.49 24.57
CA GLY A 17 21.70 20.15 25.01
C GLY A 17 20.63 20.75 24.10
N GLY A 18 20.78 22.03 23.71
CA GLY A 18 19.87 22.70 22.79
C GLY A 18 19.86 22.07 21.39
N LEU A 19 21.04 21.76 20.84
CA LEU A 19 21.16 21.06 19.55
C LEU A 19 20.56 19.66 19.59
N GLY A 20 20.82 18.91 20.67
CA GLY A 20 20.24 17.58 20.87
C GLY A 20 18.72 17.62 20.96
N TRP A 21 18.16 18.60 21.67
CA TRP A 21 16.72 18.81 21.76
C TRP A 21 16.09 19.17 20.41
N LEU A 22 16.70 20.10 19.65
CA LEU A 22 16.23 20.49 18.32
C LEU A 22 16.22 19.30 17.35
N TYR A 23 17.30 18.52 17.30
CA TYR A 23 17.39 17.33 16.46
C TYR A 23 16.32 16.29 16.84
N ARG A 24 16.14 16.04 18.14
CA ARG A 24 15.14 15.10 18.63
C ARG A 24 13.72 15.56 18.29
N HIS A 25 13.42 16.84 18.48
CA HIS A 25 12.10 17.39 18.21
C HIS A 25 11.70 17.27 16.73
N GLU A 26 12.63 17.63 15.83
CA GLU A 26 12.39 17.52 14.39
C GLU A 26 12.23 16.05 13.94
N LYS A 27 13.03 15.14 14.51
CA LYS A 27 12.92 13.69 14.26
C LYS A 27 11.58 13.13 14.75
N GLU A 28 11.15 13.48 15.96
CA GLU A 28 9.87 13.04 16.52
C GLU A 28 8.70 13.54 15.68
N ARG A 29 8.74 14.80 15.24
CA ARG A 29 7.71 15.38 14.35
C ARG A 29 7.62 14.62 13.03
N ARG A 30 8.76 14.31 12.39
CA ARG A 30 8.79 13.52 11.15
C ARG A 30 8.22 12.13 11.34
N LEU A 31 8.63 11.44 12.40
CA LEU A 31 8.12 10.12 12.74
C LEU A 31 6.60 10.12 13.00
N GLN A 32 6.07 11.16 13.64
CA GLN A 32 4.63 11.30 13.85
C GLN A 32 3.87 11.48 12.53
N ILE A 33 4.39 12.32 11.63
CA ILE A 33 3.79 12.52 10.29
C ILE A 33 3.85 11.22 9.48
N GLU A 34 5.01 10.55 9.45
CA GLU A 34 5.18 9.26 8.77
C GLU A 34 4.23 8.20 9.33
N LYS A 35 4.07 8.14 10.65
CA LYS A 35 3.13 7.23 11.30
C LYS A 35 1.69 7.52 10.89
N GLN A 36 1.25 8.77 10.96
CA GLN A 36 -0.11 9.14 10.53
C GLN A 36 -0.36 8.82 9.06
N LEU A 37 0.62 9.08 8.19
CA LEU A 37 0.55 8.72 6.78
C LEU A 37 0.49 7.20 6.59
N SER A 38 1.30 6.44 7.34
CA SER A 38 1.29 4.98 7.31
C SER A 38 -0.04 4.40 7.76
N ASP A 39 -0.64 4.95 8.83
CA ASP A 39 -1.96 4.54 9.32
C ASP A 39 -3.06 4.81 8.27
N ARG A 40 -2.99 5.97 7.59
CA ARG A 40 -3.91 6.30 6.49
C ARG A 40 -3.74 5.36 5.31
N LYS A 41 -2.51 5.16 4.83
CA LYS A 41 -2.16 4.19 3.77
C LYS A 41 -2.72 2.80 4.08
N TYR A 42 -2.49 2.31 5.31
CA TYR A 42 -2.98 1.02 5.77
C TYR A 42 -4.50 0.89 5.57
N ASN A 43 -5.26 1.88 6.04
CA ASN A 43 -6.73 1.84 5.95
C ASN A 43 -7.21 1.80 4.48
N VAL A 44 -6.62 2.62 3.60
CA VAL A 44 -6.98 2.66 2.18
C VAL A 44 -6.71 1.32 1.51
N TYR A 45 -5.54 0.72 1.77
CA TYR A 45 -5.14 -0.54 1.16
C TYR A 45 -5.96 -1.72 1.68
N ILE A 46 -6.31 -1.72 2.96
CA ILE A 46 -7.23 -2.72 3.53
C ILE A 46 -8.63 -2.56 2.94
N ASP A 47 -9.12 -1.34 2.75
CA ASP A 47 -10.42 -1.10 2.12
C ASP A 47 -10.45 -1.60 0.66
N LEU A 48 -9.38 -1.34 -0.10
CA LEU A 48 -9.20 -1.88 -1.46
C LEU A 48 -9.26 -3.41 -1.47
N LEU A 49 -8.46 -4.07 -0.62
CA LEU A 49 -8.43 -5.52 -0.51
C LEU A 49 -9.78 -6.09 -0.06
N THR A 50 -10.45 -5.41 0.87
CA THR A 50 -11.76 -5.79 1.38
C THR A 50 -12.80 -5.79 0.28
N VAL A 51 -12.83 -4.75 -0.56
CA VAL A 51 -13.72 -4.70 -1.72
C VAL A 51 -13.45 -5.88 -2.66
N PHE A 52 -12.18 -6.11 -3.01
CA PHE A 52 -11.80 -7.22 -3.90
C PHE A 52 -12.25 -8.58 -3.36
N PHE A 53 -11.89 -8.93 -2.11
CA PHE A 53 -12.24 -10.22 -1.52
C PHE A 53 -13.74 -10.37 -1.28
N ASN A 54 -14.46 -9.28 -1.02
CA ASN A 54 -15.92 -9.32 -0.93
C ASN A 54 -16.57 -9.63 -2.28
N ILE A 55 -16.07 -9.08 -3.38
CA ILE A 55 -16.54 -9.44 -4.73
C ILE A 55 -16.23 -10.92 -4.99
N LEU A 56 -15.00 -11.35 -4.75
CA LEU A 56 -14.58 -12.74 -4.97
C LEU A 56 -15.45 -13.72 -4.17
N LYS A 57 -15.74 -13.41 -2.91
CA LYS A 57 -16.63 -14.20 -2.04
C LYS A 57 -18.06 -14.25 -2.57
N GLN A 58 -18.60 -13.15 -3.07
CA GLN A 58 -19.96 -13.10 -3.65
C GLN A 58 -20.04 -13.95 -4.92
N VAL A 59 -19.03 -13.84 -5.81
CA VAL A 59 -18.93 -14.65 -7.03
C VAL A 59 -18.87 -16.14 -6.68
N LYS A 60 -17.99 -16.55 -5.75
CA LYS A 60 -17.88 -17.96 -5.30
C LYS A 60 -19.17 -18.49 -4.68
N LYS A 61 -20.03 -17.62 -4.13
CA LYS A 61 -21.33 -17.98 -3.54
C LYS A 61 -22.52 -17.84 -4.50
N GLY A 62 -22.30 -17.41 -5.75
CA GLY A 62 -23.38 -17.11 -6.70
C GLY A 62 -24.31 -15.97 -6.26
N GLN A 63 -23.82 -15.07 -5.39
CA GLN A 63 -24.60 -13.93 -4.87
C GLN A 63 -24.55 -12.74 -5.83
N LYS A 64 -25.66 -12.02 -5.97
CA LYS A 64 -25.71 -10.78 -6.73
C LYS A 64 -25.00 -9.65 -5.98
N THR A 65 -24.05 -9.00 -6.64
CA THR A 65 -23.34 -7.83 -6.12
C THR A 65 -24.20 -6.57 -6.26
N ASN A 66 -24.26 -5.73 -5.23
CA ASN A 66 -24.83 -4.39 -5.34
C ASN A 66 -23.86 -3.46 -6.08
N ALA A 67 -24.09 -3.27 -7.38
CA ALA A 67 -23.20 -2.50 -8.26
C ALA A 67 -23.04 -1.02 -7.83
N GLN A 68 -24.11 -0.36 -7.41
CA GLN A 68 -24.04 1.06 -7.01
C GLN A 68 -23.14 1.24 -5.78
N LYS A 69 -23.38 0.43 -4.74
CA LYS A 69 -22.57 0.47 -3.51
C LYS A 69 -21.09 0.19 -3.78
N LEU A 70 -20.81 -0.67 -4.76
CA LEU A 70 -19.45 -0.99 -5.16
C LEU A 70 -18.78 0.21 -5.86
N ILE A 71 -19.48 0.87 -6.78
CA ILE A 71 -18.98 2.06 -7.48
C ILE A 71 -18.66 3.16 -6.47
N ASP A 72 -19.57 3.44 -5.54
CA ASP A 72 -19.39 4.48 -4.53
C ASP A 72 -18.15 4.18 -3.66
N LYS A 73 -18.03 2.93 -3.19
CA LYS A 73 -16.87 2.52 -2.37
C LYS A 73 -15.56 2.58 -3.15
N MET A 74 -15.56 2.21 -4.43
CA MET A 74 -14.37 2.30 -5.29
C MET A 74 -13.96 3.75 -5.53
N MET A 75 -14.91 4.68 -5.66
CA MET A 75 -14.63 6.10 -5.81
C MET A 75 -13.98 6.69 -4.54
N ASP A 76 -14.47 6.29 -3.36
CA ASP A 76 -13.86 6.67 -2.10
C ASP A 76 -12.43 6.15 -1.95
N ILE A 77 -12.21 4.87 -2.30
CA ILE A 77 -10.86 4.27 -2.30
C ILE A 77 -9.94 5.02 -3.26
N LYS A 78 -10.40 5.32 -4.48
CA LYS A 78 -9.62 6.05 -5.49
C LYS A 78 -9.21 7.44 -4.98
N LYS A 79 -10.14 8.17 -4.38
CA LYS A 79 -9.89 9.48 -3.76
C LYS A 79 -8.78 9.38 -2.70
N GLU A 80 -8.84 8.39 -1.82
CA GLU A 80 -7.84 8.23 -0.76
C GLU A 80 -6.49 7.71 -1.29
N LEU A 81 -6.50 6.82 -2.30
CA LEU A 81 -5.29 6.34 -2.98
C LEU A 81 -4.51 7.48 -3.66
N ILE A 82 -5.20 8.44 -4.28
CA ILE A 82 -4.55 9.60 -4.90
C ILE A 82 -3.82 10.46 -3.87
N ILE A 83 -4.32 10.54 -2.63
CA ILE A 83 -3.73 11.39 -1.58
C ILE A 83 -2.62 10.65 -0.84
N PHE A 84 -2.86 9.38 -0.48
CA PHE A 84 -1.99 8.65 0.44
C PHE A 84 -1.15 7.58 -0.23
N GLY A 85 -1.53 7.07 -1.40
CA GLY A 85 -0.79 6.04 -2.12
C GLY A 85 0.56 6.52 -2.61
N SER A 86 1.55 5.64 -2.69
CA SER A 86 2.79 5.96 -3.42
C SER A 86 2.58 5.93 -4.93
N ASP A 87 3.44 6.61 -5.67
CA ASP A 87 3.35 6.71 -7.13
C ASP A 87 3.25 5.34 -7.80
N ASN A 88 4.05 4.36 -7.37
CA ASN A 88 4.01 3.00 -7.92
C ASN A 88 2.65 2.33 -7.71
N VAL A 89 2.06 2.48 -6.51
CA VAL A 89 0.73 1.95 -6.20
C VAL A 89 -0.33 2.64 -7.06
N LEU A 90 -0.22 3.97 -7.20
CA LEU A 90 -1.18 4.76 -7.98
C LEU A 90 -1.13 4.40 -9.48
N TYR A 91 0.07 4.24 -10.04
CA TYR A 91 0.25 3.79 -11.42
C TYR A 91 -0.31 2.39 -11.63
N ALA A 92 -0.04 1.45 -10.72
CA ALA A 92 -0.58 0.10 -10.78
C ALA A 92 -2.12 0.11 -10.67
N PHE A 93 -2.68 0.98 -9.82
CA PHE A 93 -4.12 1.14 -9.68
C PHE A 93 -4.76 1.67 -10.97
N PHE A 94 -4.20 2.72 -11.58
CA PHE A 94 -4.70 3.24 -12.86
C PHE A 94 -4.56 2.23 -14.00
N LYS A 95 -3.50 1.42 -14.00
CA LYS A 95 -3.33 0.32 -14.95
C LYS A 95 -4.45 -0.70 -14.78
N TRP A 96 -4.72 -1.13 -13.55
CA TRP A 96 -5.81 -2.07 -13.25
C TRP A 96 -7.19 -1.52 -13.62
N GLU A 97 -7.47 -0.25 -13.31
CA GLU A 97 -8.74 0.41 -13.67
C GLU A 97 -8.97 0.40 -15.19
N LYS A 98 -7.94 0.73 -15.98
CA LYS A 98 -7.98 0.68 -17.46
C LYS A 98 -8.19 -0.73 -18.00
N GLN A 99 -7.61 -1.73 -17.34
CA GLN A 99 -7.72 -3.13 -17.74
C GLN A 99 -8.98 -3.80 -17.17
N SER A 100 -9.83 -3.12 -16.40
CA SER A 100 -10.92 -3.74 -15.64
C SER A 100 -11.90 -4.59 -16.47
N GLN A 101 -12.08 -4.25 -17.75
CA GLN A 101 -12.96 -4.94 -18.71
C GLN A 101 -12.21 -5.84 -19.70
N THR A 102 -10.89 -6.00 -19.54
CA THR A 102 -10.06 -6.84 -20.41
C THR A 102 -9.65 -8.12 -19.69
N LYS A 103 -9.07 -9.04 -20.47
CA LYS A 103 -8.48 -10.28 -19.95
C LYS A 103 -7.16 -10.07 -19.18
N GLY A 104 -6.64 -8.85 -19.13
CA GLY A 104 -5.49 -8.44 -18.31
C GLY A 104 -5.87 -7.91 -16.92
N ASN A 105 -7.16 -7.87 -16.56
CA ASN A 105 -7.61 -7.32 -15.28
C ASN A 105 -7.03 -8.06 -14.06
N LEU A 106 -6.92 -9.40 -14.12
CA LEU A 106 -6.42 -10.21 -13.01
C LEU A 106 -4.93 -9.99 -12.77
N LYS A 107 -4.13 -9.97 -13.84
CA LYS A 107 -2.69 -9.68 -13.73
C LYS A 107 -2.44 -8.26 -13.24
N SER A 108 -3.10 -7.26 -13.82
CA SER A 108 -2.94 -5.87 -13.38
C SER A 108 -3.39 -5.65 -11.92
N LEU A 109 -4.40 -6.40 -11.45
CA LEU A 109 -4.75 -6.44 -10.03
C LEU A 109 -3.62 -7.07 -9.20
N ALA A 110 -3.07 -8.20 -9.63
CA ALA A 110 -1.99 -8.86 -8.92
C ALA A 110 -0.74 -7.95 -8.80
N GLU A 111 -0.41 -7.22 -9.87
CA GLU A 111 0.64 -6.20 -9.86
C GLU A 111 0.35 -5.10 -8.83
N LEU A 112 -0.88 -4.59 -8.79
CA LEU A 112 -1.30 -3.61 -7.78
C LEU A 112 -1.11 -4.15 -6.35
N ILE A 113 -1.48 -5.40 -6.08
CA ILE A 113 -1.28 -6.00 -4.76
C ILE A 113 0.20 -6.13 -4.41
N VAL A 114 1.05 -6.48 -5.38
CA VAL A 114 2.51 -6.54 -5.17
C VAL A 114 3.08 -5.16 -4.84
N GLU A 115 2.67 -4.10 -5.54
CA GLU A 115 3.10 -2.73 -5.24
C GLU A 115 2.61 -2.26 -3.86
N VAL A 116 1.37 -2.57 -3.50
CA VAL A 116 0.83 -2.28 -2.15
C VAL A 116 1.68 -2.97 -1.07
N ARG A 117 2.07 -4.23 -1.27
CA ARG A 117 2.95 -4.95 -0.31
C ARG A 117 4.29 -4.26 -0.15
N LYS A 118 4.90 -3.80 -1.26
CA LYS A 118 6.16 -3.06 -1.25
C LYS A 118 6.02 -1.76 -0.47
N ASP A 119 4.96 -0.99 -0.73
CA ASP A 119 4.69 0.28 -0.05
C ASP A 119 4.44 0.10 1.46
N MET A 120 3.83 -1.04 1.85
CA MET A 120 3.57 -1.41 3.25
C MET A 120 4.77 -2.00 3.99
N GLY A 121 6.00 -1.74 3.53
CA GLY A 121 7.22 -2.13 4.22
C GLY A 121 7.80 -3.49 3.81
N ASN A 122 7.34 -4.08 2.70
CA ASN A 122 7.93 -5.29 2.12
C ASN A 122 8.62 -5.02 0.77
N PRO A 123 9.60 -4.09 0.69
CA PRO A 123 10.17 -3.65 -0.59
C PRO A 123 10.86 -4.78 -1.38
N LYS A 124 11.30 -5.84 -0.69
CA LYS A 124 11.95 -7.03 -1.26
C LYS A 124 11.03 -8.26 -1.25
N THR A 125 9.72 -8.05 -1.33
CA THR A 125 8.74 -9.16 -1.37
C THR A 125 9.11 -10.15 -2.47
N LYS A 126 9.19 -11.44 -2.12
CA LYS A 126 9.39 -12.54 -3.07
C LYS A 126 8.09 -13.03 -3.68
N ILE A 127 6.95 -12.63 -3.12
CA ILE A 127 5.62 -12.92 -3.67
C ILE A 127 5.49 -12.22 -5.02
N THR A 128 5.33 -13.01 -6.06
CA THR A 128 5.11 -12.56 -7.44
C THR A 128 3.63 -12.38 -7.74
N THR A 129 3.33 -11.78 -8.89
CA THR A 129 1.96 -11.70 -9.43
C THR A 129 1.35 -13.10 -9.60
N LYS A 130 2.12 -14.04 -10.13
CA LYS A 130 1.75 -15.44 -10.31
C LYS A 130 1.42 -16.13 -8.99
N ASP A 131 2.24 -15.94 -7.95
CA ASP A 131 1.98 -16.51 -6.62
C ASP A 131 0.65 -16.01 -6.05
N PHE A 132 0.38 -14.71 -6.19
CA PHE A 132 -0.89 -14.14 -5.76
C PHE A 132 -2.06 -14.71 -6.56
N LEU A 133 -1.96 -14.76 -7.90
CA LEU A 133 -3.03 -15.30 -8.74
C LEU A 133 -3.34 -16.77 -8.44
N LYS A 134 -2.30 -17.61 -8.27
CA LYS A 134 -2.46 -19.00 -7.86
C LYS A 134 -3.14 -19.14 -6.49
N SER A 135 -2.96 -18.17 -5.58
CA SER A 135 -3.65 -18.19 -4.29
C SER A 135 -5.17 -17.97 -4.37
N LEU A 136 -5.69 -17.49 -5.51
CA LEU A 136 -7.13 -17.22 -5.69
C LEU A 136 -7.92 -18.45 -6.14
N VAL A 137 -7.25 -19.40 -6.78
CA VAL A 137 -7.81 -20.64 -7.35
C VAL A 137 -7.52 -21.85 -6.45
N GLN A 138 -8.16 -23.00 -6.71
CA GLN A 138 -8.03 -24.18 -5.84
C GLN A 138 -6.92 -25.13 -6.29
N SER A 139 -6.76 -25.29 -7.61
CA SER A 139 -5.71 -26.15 -8.18
C SER A 139 -4.90 -25.42 -9.25
N ASP A 140 -3.78 -26.04 -9.65
CA ASP A 140 -3.01 -25.58 -10.81
C ASP A 140 -3.79 -25.77 -12.13
N GLU A 141 -4.75 -26.71 -12.17
CA GLU A 141 -5.61 -26.90 -13.35
C GLU A 141 -6.54 -25.71 -13.54
N ASP A 142 -7.13 -25.18 -12.46
CA ASP A 142 -7.94 -23.95 -12.50
C ASP A 142 -7.12 -22.74 -13.02
N TYR A 143 -5.83 -22.68 -12.68
CA TYR A 143 -4.95 -21.63 -13.17
C TYR A 143 -4.71 -21.78 -14.68
N GLN A 144 -4.47 -23.01 -15.15
CA GLN A 144 -4.26 -23.32 -16.57
C GLN A 144 -5.51 -23.05 -17.39
N SER A 145 -6.70 -23.40 -16.89
CA SER A 145 -7.95 -23.13 -17.60
C SER A 145 -8.18 -21.64 -17.84
N LEU A 146 -7.80 -20.78 -16.88
CA LEU A 146 -7.86 -19.33 -17.08
C LEU A 146 -6.90 -18.87 -18.19
N GLN A 147 -5.72 -19.47 -18.32
CA GLN A 147 -4.80 -19.16 -19.41
C GLN A 147 -5.36 -19.61 -20.77
N GLU A 148 -5.96 -20.81 -20.81
CA GLU A 148 -6.62 -21.34 -22.01
C GLU A 148 -7.82 -20.50 -22.44
N ASP A 149 -8.57 -19.97 -21.47
CA ASP A 149 -9.64 -19.00 -21.70
C ASP A 149 -9.09 -17.67 -22.25
N GLY A 150 -7.78 -17.44 -22.24
CA GLY A 150 -7.12 -16.27 -22.80
C GLY A 150 -6.89 -15.13 -21.79
N TYR A 151 -6.92 -15.41 -20.48
CA TYR A 151 -6.47 -14.44 -19.48
C TYR A 151 -4.96 -14.20 -19.56
N GLU A 152 -4.56 -12.93 -19.56
CA GLU A 152 -3.17 -12.53 -19.57
C GLU A 152 -2.63 -12.62 -18.14
N LEU A 153 -2.09 -13.78 -17.73
CA LEU A 153 -1.64 -14.04 -16.35
C LEU A 153 -0.12 -13.95 -16.14
N ASP A 154 0.66 -13.94 -17.21
CA ASP A 154 2.13 -13.85 -17.21
C ASP A 154 2.62 -12.43 -17.49
#